data_AF-A0A919E727-F1
#
_entry.id   AF-A0A919E727-F1
#
_cell.length_a   1.000
_cell.length_b   1.000
_cell.length_c   1.000
_cell.angle_alpha   90.00
_cell.angle_beta   90.00
_cell.angle_gamma   90.00
#
_symmetry.space_group_name_H-M   'P 1'
#
loop_
_entity.id
_entity.type
_entity.pdbx_description
1 polymer ?
#
loop_
_entity_poly.entity_id
_entity_poly.type
_entity_poly.pdbx_seq_one_letter_code
_entity_poly.pdbx_strand_id
1 'polypeptide(L)' 'MLKRIATWLRPGGCFLGTTGHSAWTGTEDNWLGGGATMWWSHADAATNRTWLTQAGLNVDREEFVPEGEGGHALFWAHRP' A
#
# COMPACT_ATOMS: atom_id res chain seq x y z
N MET A 1 -9.28 -2.08 -7.22
CA MET A 1 -8.13 -2.97 -7.54
C MET A 1 -7.99 -4.12 -6.55
N LEU A 2 -7.83 -3.88 -5.24
CA LEU A 2 -7.59 -4.93 -4.22
C LEU A 2 -8.60 -6.10 -4.25
N LYS A 3 -9.90 -5.83 -4.40
CA LYS A 3 -10.92 -6.87 -4.59
C LYS A 3 -10.62 -7.82 -5.76
N ARG A 4 -10.08 -7.31 -6.87
CA ARG A 4 -9.68 -8.13 -8.03
C ARG A 4 -8.43 -8.96 -7.70
N ILE A 5 -7.44 -8.37 -7.03
CA ILE A 5 -6.24 -9.09 -6.60
C ILE A 5 -6.61 -10.29 -5.71
N ALA A 6 -7.52 -10.07 -4.74
CA ALA A 6 -8.01 -11.15 -3.88
C ALA A 6 -8.63 -12.32 -4.68
N THR A 7 -9.30 -12.07 -5.81
CA THR A 7 -9.84 -13.16 -6.66
C THR A 7 -8.78 -13.98 -7.38
N TRP A 8 -7.58 -13.43 -7.60
CA TRP A 8 -6.48 -14.15 -8.25
C TRP A 8 -5.77 -15.11 -7.31
N LEU A 9 -5.83 -14.84 -6.00
CA LEU A 9 -5.25 -15.71 -4.99
C LEU A 9 -6.12 -16.95 -4.80
N ARG A 10 -5.51 -18.12 -4.73
CA ARG A 10 -6.16 -19.34 -4.21
C ARG A 10 -6.47 -19.19 -2.71
N PRO A 11 -7.43 -19.94 -2.14
CA PRO A 11 -7.61 -20.00 -0.69
C PRO A 11 -6.27 -20.33 0.01
N GLY A 12 -5.97 -19.62 1.10
CA GLY A 12 -4.66 -19.62 1.77
C GLY A 12 -3.53 -18.89 1.03
N GLY A 13 -3.79 -18.31 -0.14
CA GLY A 13 -2.80 -17.60 -0.95
C GLY A 13 -2.38 -16.27 -0.32
N CYS A 14 -1.08 -15.97 -0.36
CA CYS A 14 -0.49 -14.78 0.27
C CYS A 14 -0.55 -13.54 -0.65
N PHE A 15 -0.87 -12.41 -0.05
CA PHE A 15 -0.68 -11.06 -0.56
C PHE A 15 0.44 -10.37 0.24
N LEU A 16 1.40 -9.81 -0.48
CA LEU A 16 2.44 -8.93 0.07
C LEU A 16 2.33 -7.58 -0.63
N GLY A 17 2.21 -6.49 0.14
CA GLY A 17 2.05 -5.15 -0.41
C GLY A 17 2.73 -4.08 0.43
N THR A 18 3.41 -3.15 -0.23
CA THR A 18 3.95 -1.93 0.39
C THR A 18 3.06 -0.75 0.02
N THR A 19 2.65 0.05 1.00
CA THR A 19 1.81 1.24 0.83
C THR A 19 2.40 2.43 1.58
N GLY A 20 1.85 3.63 1.37
CA GLY A 20 2.20 4.77 2.22
C GLY A 20 1.88 4.51 3.70
N HIS A 21 2.73 5.02 4.60
CA HIS A 21 2.48 4.95 6.04
C HIS A 21 1.55 6.07 6.50
N SER A 22 1.82 7.30 6.07
CA SER A 22 0.93 8.47 6.26
C SER A 22 0.25 8.83 4.96
N ALA A 23 -0.92 9.46 5.02
CA ALA A 23 -1.60 9.95 3.82
C ALA A 23 -0.85 11.14 3.23
N TRP A 24 -0.71 11.16 1.91
CA TRP A 24 -0.10 12.28 1.20
C TRP A 24 -0.79 12.47 -0.15
N THR A 25 -1.00 13.73 -0.54
CA THR A 25 -1.43 14.10 -1.88
C THR A 25 -0.77 15.41 -2.23
N GLY A 26 -0.11 15.46 -3.38
CA GLY A 26 0.65 16.63 -3.78
C GLY A 26 1.43 16.38 -5.05
N THR A 27 2.35 17.32 -5.30
CA THR A 27 3.21 17.32 -6.47
C THR A 27 4.67 17.45 -6.09
N GLU A 28 5.53 16.89 -6.92
CA GLU A 28 6.96 17.07 -6.84
C GLU A 28 7.52 17.42 -8.23
N ASP A 29 8.13 18.60 -8.34
CA ASP A 29 8.74 19.04 -9.59
C ASP A 29 10.11 18.42 -9.76
N ASN A 30 10.42 18.01 -10.99
CA ASN A 30 11.73 17.48 -11.38
C ASN A 30 12.18 16.28 -10.52
N TRP A 31 11.24 15.44 -10.07
CA TRP A 31 11.53 14.22 -9.33
C TRP A 31 12.50 13.34 -10.12
N LEU A 32 13.57 12.86 -9.45
CA LEU A 32 14.69 12.13 -10.03
C LEU A 32 15.33 12.78 -11.28
N GLY A 33 15.21 14.09 -11.46
CA GLY A 33 15.76 14.81 -12.61
C GLY A 33 14.94 14.68 -13.89
N GLY A 34 13.67 14.27 -13.81
CA GLY A 34 12.81 14.04 -14.97
C GLY A 34 12.30 15.30 -15.69
N GLY A 35 12.57 16.50 -15.18
CA GLY A 35 12.17 17.79 -15.78
C GLY A 35 10.66 18.08 -15.78
N ALA A 36 9.84 17.20 -15.21
CA ALA A 36 8.38 17.30 -15.19
C ALA A 36 7.83 17.26 -13.75
N THR A 37 6.62 17.81 -13.55
CA THR A 37 5.86 17.71 -12.31
C THR A 37 5.25 16.32 -12.16
N MET A 38 5.59 15.62 -11.09
CA MET A 38 4.97 14.34 -10.72
C MET A 38 3.88 14.56 -9.69
N TRP A 39 2.76 13.86 -9.85
CA TRP A 39 1.63 13.90 -8.94
C TRP A 39 1.57 12.60 -8.16
N TRP A 40 1.39 12.69 -6.85
CA TRP A 40 1.17 11.49 -6.03
C TRP A 40 -0.06 11.64 -5.15
N SER A 41 -0.67 10.50 -4.88
CA SER A 41 -1.74 10.38 -3.90
C SER A 41 -1.69 8.96 -3.34
N HIS A 42 -1.51 8.85 -2.03
CA HIS A 42 -1.62 7.59 -1.32
C HIS A 42 -2.28 7.80 0.04
N ALA A 43 -2.98 6.75 0.49
CA ALA A 43 -3.58 6.72 1.81
C ALA A 43 -2.56 6.34 2.89
N ASP A 44 -2.97 6.50 4.15
CA ASP A 44 -2.23 6.01 5.32
C ASP A 44 -2.37 4.49 5.51
N ALA A 45 -1.60 3.94 6.44
CA ALA A 45 -1.59 2.52 6.76
C ALA A 45 -2.98 2.02 7.23
N ALA A 46 -3.67 2.76 8.11
CA ALA A 46 -4.96 2.36 8.66
C ALA A 46 -6.06 2.24 7.58
N THR A 47 -6.06 3.17 6.63
CA THR A 47 -6.97 3.17 5.48
C THR A 47 -6.66 2.00 4.56
N ASN A 48 -5.38 1.75 4.25
CA ASN A 48 -4.97 0.60 3.44
C ASN A 48 -5.35 -0.74 4.11
N ARG A 49 -5.13 -0.87 5.42
CA ARG A 49 -5.55 -2.04 6.22
C ARG A 49 -7.05 -2.28 6.10
N THR A 50 -7.85 -1.21 6.21
CA THR A 50 -9.31 -1.30 6.06
C THR A 50 -9.70 -1.78 4.66
N TRP A 51 -9.06 -1.25 3.61
CA TRP A 51 -9.34 -1.65 2.24
C TRP A 51 -8.92 -3.09 1.93
N LEU A 52 -7.82 -3.59 2.52
CA LEU A 52 -7.40 -4.99 2.42
C LEU A 52 -8.45 -5.92 3.04
N THR A 53 -8.93 -5.61 4.25
CA THR A 53 -10.00 -6.36 4.91
C THR A 53 -11.30 -6.31 4.10
N GLN A 54 -11.70 -5.14 3.60
CA GLN A 54 -12.88 -5.00 2.74
C GLN A 54 -12.74 -5.69 1.37
N ALA A 55 -11.50 -6.00 0.95
CA ALA A 55 -11.23 -6.79 -0.24
C ALA A 55 -11.34 -8.30 -0.02
N GLY A 56 -11.58 -8.75 1.23
CA GLY A 56 -11.69 -10.16 1.59
C GLY A 56 -10.35 -10.81 1.92
N LEU A 57 -9.32 -10.02 2.27
CA LEU A 57 -8.04 -10.52 2.77
C LEU A 57 -7.97 -10.41 4.29
N ASN A 58 -7.36 -11.38 4.95
CA ASN A 58 -7.02 -11.31 6.37
C ASN A 58 -5.60 -10.75 6.51
N VAL A 59 -5.44 -9.64 7.23
CA VAL A 59 -4.11 -9.03 7.49
C VAL A 59 -3.43 -9.78 8.63
N ASP A 60 -2.35 -10.48 8.31
CA ASP A 60 -1.55 -11.27 9.25
C ASP A 60 -0.50 -10.42 9.95
N ARG A 61 0.09 -9.46 9.21
CA ARG A 61 1.12 -8.57 9.73
C ARG A 61 1.11 -7.23 9.04
N GLU A 62 1.43 -6.20 9.81
CA GLU A 62 1.70 -4.84 9.36
C GLU A 62 3.03 -4.40 10.00
N GLU A 63 3.96 -3.90 9.19
CA GLU A 63 5.27 -3.42 9.64
C GLU A 63 5.55 -2.03 9.07
N PHE A 64 6.14 -1.13 9.86
CA PHE A 64 6.67 0.13 9.36
C PHE A 64 8.08 -0.08 8.80
N VAL A 65 8.29 0.35 7.55
CA VAL A 65 9.59 0.30 6.87
C VAL A 65 10.09 1.74 6.69
N PRO A 66 11.16 2.18 7.40
CA PRO A 66 11.64 3.55 7.32
C PRO A 66 12.28 3.85 5.96
N GLU A 67 12.04 5.05 5.44
CA GLU A 67 12.66 5.61 4.23
C GLU A 67 12.81 7.13 4.38
N GLY A 68 14.06 7.62 4.42
CA GLY A 68 14.34 9.04 4.67
C GLY A 68 13.76 9.52 6.00
N GLU A 69 13.03 10.64 5.95
CA GLU A 69 12.31 11.22 7.11
C GLU A 69 10.91 10.62 7.32
N GLY A 70 10.54 9.61 6.53
CA GLY A 70 9.24 8.94 6.57
C GLY A 70 9.36 7.43 6.41
N GLY A 71 8.39 6.83 5.73
CA GLY A 71 8.42 5.41 5.44
C GLY A 71 7.11 4.85 4.90
N HIS A 72 7.07 3.53 4.84
CA HIS A 72 5.99 2.75 4.23
C HIS A 72 5.38 1.78 5.24
N ALA A 73 4.17 1.32 4.95
CA ALA A 73 3.57 0.18 5.63
C ALA A 73 3.71 -1.07 4.75
N LEU A 74 4.32 -2.12 5.29
CA LEU A 74 4.41 -3.45 4.68
C LEU A 74 3.32 -4.34 5.26
N PHE A 75 2.44 -4.83 4.39
CA PHE A 75 1.35 -5.73 4.74
C PHE A 75 1.61 -7.16 4.25
N TRP A 76 1.52 -8.11 5.17
CA TRP A 76 1.31 -9.52 4.88
C TRP A 76 -0.15 -9.85 5.13
N ALA A 77 -0.81 -10.42 4.14
CA ALA A 77 -2.20 -10.86 4.25
C ALA A 77 -2.41 -12.17 3.49
N HIS A 78 -3.49 -12.87 3.78
CA HIS A 78 -3.90 -14.03 3.00
C HIS A 78 -5.35 -13.96 2.58
N ARG A 79 -5.67 -14.65 1.48
CA ARG A 79 -7.05 -14.98 1.14
C ARG A 79 -7.49 -16.14 2.04
N PRO A 80 -8.56 -15.99 2.85
CA PRO A 80 -9.12 -17.10 3.61
C PRO A 80 -9.49 -18.30 2.73
#